data_AF-A0A9W9KCY0-F1
#
_entry.id   AF-A0A9W9KCY0-F1
#
_cell.length_a   1.000
_cell.length_b   1.000
_cell.length_c   1.000
_cell.angle_alpha   90.00
_cell.angle_beta   90.00
_cell.angle_gamma   90.00
#
_symmetry.space_group_name_H-M   'P 1'
#
loop_
_entity.id
_entity.type
_entity.pdbx_description
1 polymer ?
#
loop_
_entity_poly.entity_id
_entity_poly.type
_entity_poly.pdbx_seq_one_letter_code
_entity_poly.pdbx_strand_id
1 'polypeptide(L)'
;MRRWQNGQVIGHTRLYPEFRENFDAPYWVIHRAHFHQAMHDLAVDLGVTVRLASKVVSYDVDEPSITLDDDSKVFADLVVAADGVNSTARKVVLGADHPPQRTGFAAYRAVVDIDRMQGDPEVSWLLEKPAFNLWSLKLGDNRHVMTYVIGAGKSFNMVLSHPDSGDSSQWNLNPEETLQNMRNEFQDWDPVLTRIIGMIDKALKWPLFSGATMNRWVSGNLIVLGDAAHAMLPYMSQGAAIAVEDGIALARALKNIQSREDIPHALSVCERVRVDRAQKMQEASLLNGKLWHFADGPRQRARDEAMEPEVAGRPFSFSPNQWSDPATQMWCYSYDAEREIDREIPASPLQRNASTIAPNITPFTIKVQGPHRESEESHQQHLQDQIHSIPRDAMVLGIEEDTPSSRSINLETLEILEDDAVDTLIGMSAALPHLIEILKTLHIRSTHGLDFQFIAEDAFREILRRMENLQTLRLSVGEIFNDSSYLPTLHKYLPPNLTSFYFRGPVSLCQSEHWADWPNAFESPGFLPNLETMGFVLDLQYEPDTGFKDKTECCAPEDLLHAARRACELVYETARRRNIQVKKLPNEPTSHLRPVDHRW
;
A
#
# COMPACT_ATOMS: atom_id res chain seq x y z
N MET A 1 14.84 -6.32 -12.02
CA MET A 1 15.77 -5.30 -11.50
C MET A 1 17.18 -5.86 -11.51
N ARG A 2 18.18 -5.01 -11.78
CA ARG A 2 19.59 -5.37 -11.93
C ARG A 2 20.47 -4.41 -11.16
N ARG A 3 21.56 -4.95 -10.62
CA ARG A 3 22.60 -4.20 -9.94
C ARG A 3 23.42 -3.39 -10.95
N TRP A 4 23.67 -2.12 -10.66
CA TRP A 4 24.35 -1.24 -11.61
C TRP A 4 25.78 -1.60 -11.97
N GLN A 5 26.56 -2.15 -11.03
CA GLN A 5 27.98 -2.41 -11.28
C GLN A 5 28.20 -3.53 -12.29
N ASN A 6 27.34 -4.56 -12.27
CA ASN A 6 27.63 -5.86 -12.88
C ASN A 6 26.41 -6.53 -13.53
N GLY A 7 25.25 -5.87 -13.53
CA GLY A 7 24.03 -6.39 -14.15
C GLY A 7 23.39 -7.57 -13.43
N GLN A 8 23.89 -7.97 -12.25
CA GLN A 8 23.34 -9.08 -11.46
C GLN A 8 21.87 -8.83 -11.17
N VAL A 9 21.03 -9.84 -11.40
CA VAL A 9 19.58 -9.75 -11.12
C VAL A 9 19.38 -9.72 -9.61
N ILE A 10 18.70 -8.69 -9.13
CA ILE A 10 18.42 -8.45 -7.69
C ILE A 10 16.93 -8.48 -7.36
N GLY A 11 16.05 -8.45 -8.36
CA GLY A 11 14.60 -8.52 -8.19
C GLY A 11 13.95 -8.88 -9.51
N HIS A 12 12.77 -9.49 -9.48
CA HIS A 12 12.14 -10.05 -10.67
C HIS A 12 10.61 -10.04 -10.54
N THR A 13 9.97 -9.18 -11.35
CA THR A 13 8.51 -9.17 -11.47
C THR A 13 8.09 -10.01 -12.66
N ARG A 14 7.19 -10.96 -12.42
CA ARG A 14 6.61 -11.82 -13.46
C ARG A 14 5.39 -11.13 -14.06
N LEU A 15 5.61 -10.39 -15.15
CA LEU A 15 4.53 -9.69 -15.86
C LEU A 15 3.71 -10.61 -16.78
N TYR A 16 4.23 -11.78 -17.13
CA TYR A 16 3.57 -12.76 -17.98
C TYR A 16 3.85 -14.19 -17.48
N PRO A 17 2.84 -15.09 -17.44
CA PRO A 17 1.42 -14.85 -17.73
C PRO A 17 0.64 -14.19 -16.57
N GLU A 18 1.27 -14.06 -15.40
CA GLU A 18 0.60 -13.77 -14.12
C GLU A 18 -0.29 -12.52 -14.10
N PHE A 19 0.09 -11.41 -14.76
CA PHE A 19 -0.80 -10.24 -14.80
C PHE A 19 -2.11 -10.51 -15.54
N ARG A 20 -2.05 -11.31 -16.61
CA ARG A 20 -3.25 -11.70 -17.35
C ARG A 20 -4.14 -12.63 -16.53
N GLU A 21 -3.52 -13.54 -15.78
CA GLU A 21 -4.23 -14.50 -14.95
C GLU A 21 -4.85 -13.83 -13.71
N ASN A 22 -4.16 -12.84 -13.14
CA ASN A 22 -4.59 -12.18 -11.89
C ASN A 22 -5.47 -10.95 -12.11
N PHE A 23 -5.37 -10.27 -13.26
CA PHE A 23 -6.05 -9.00 -13.53
C PHE A 23 -6.82 -8.96 -14.86
N ASP A 24 -7.04 -10.11 -15.50
CA ASP A 24 -7.75 -10.28 -16.77
C ASP A 24 -7.19 -9.46 -17.96
N ALA A 25 -6.02 -8.83 -17.79
CA ALA A 25 -5.40 -7.97 -18.78
C ALA A 25 -3.87 -8.14 -18.80
N PRO A 26 -3.23 -8.11 -19.98
CA PRO A 26 -1.78 -8.16 -20.09
C PRO A 26 -1.14 -6.81 -19.72
N TYR A 27 0.10 -6.85 -19.23
CA TYR A 27 0.93 -5.65 -19.10
C TYR A 27 1.57 -5.29 -20.45
N TRP A 28 1.21 -4.14 -21.02
CA TRP A 28 1.72 -3.69 -22.32
C TRP A 28 2.69 -2.53 -22.20
N VAL A 29 3.69 -2.53 -23.10
CA VAL A 29 4.37 -1.31 -23.51
C VAL A 29 4.21 -1.05 -24.98
N ILE A 30 4.03 0.23 -25.26
CA ILE A 30 3.72 0.73 -26.57
C ILE A 30 4.42 2.07 -26.79
N HIS A 31 4.81 2.33 -28.04
CA HIS A 31 5.31 3.63 -28.41
C HIS A 31 4.19 4.67 -28.28
N ARG A 32 4.42 5.75 -27.53
CA ARG A 32 3.40 6.77 -27.21
C ARG A 32 2.67 7.30 -28.45
N ALA A 33 3.40 7.54 -29.56
CA ALA A 33 2.78 8.04 -30.79
C ALA A 33 1.81 7.03 -31.41
N HIS A 34 2.08 5.73 -31.33
CA HIS A 34 1.17 4.70 -31.85
C HIS A 34 -0.08 4.58 -31.00
N PHE A 35 0.07 4.62 -29.67
CA PHE A 35 -1.08 4.62 -28.76
C PHE A 35 -1.96 5.85 -28.97
N HIS A 36 -1.33 7.03 -29.05
CA HIS A 36 -2.04 8.28 -29.32
C HIS A 36 -2.76 8.26 -30.68
N GLN A 37 -2.10 7.76 -31.73
CA GLN A 37 -2.70 7.65 -33.07
C GLN A 37 -3.92 6.73 -33.06
N ALA A 38 -3.81 5.55 -32.43
CA ALA A 38 -4.92 4.62 -32.32
C ALA A 38 -6.12 5.23 -31.58
N MET A 39 -5.88 5.97 -30.49
CA MET A 39 -6.94 6.67 -29.75
C MET A 39 -7.56 7.81 -30.57
N HIS A 40 -6.75 8.57 -31.30
CA HIS A 40 -7.21 9.64 -32.18
C HIS A 40 -8.11 9.09 -33.29
N ASP A 41 -7.66 8.05 -33.99
CA ASP A 41 -8.38 7.48 -35.13
C ASP A 41 -9.73 6.93 -34.68
N LEU A 42 -9.75 6.20 -33.55
CA LEU A 42 -11.00 5.72 -32.96
C LEU A 42 -11.94 6.87 -32.56
N ALA A 43 -11.42 7.95 -31.97
CA ALA A 43 -12.24 9.09 -31.60
C ALA A 43 -12.88 9.77 -32.83
N VAL A 44 -12.11 9.94 -33.92
CA VAL A 44 -12.62 10.49 -35.18
C VAL A 44 -13.66 9.58 -35.81
N ASP A 45 -13.42 8.26 -35.81
CA ASP A 45 -14.37 7.26 -36.33
C ASP A 45 -15.69 7.26 -35.55
N LEU A 46 -15.65 7.58 -34.25
CA LEU A 46 -16.82 7.77 -33.39
C LEU A 46 -17.49 9.15 -33.55
N GLY A 47 -16.97 10.02 -34.42
CA GLY A 47 -17.55 11.33 -34.76
C GLY A 47 -17.02 12.50 -33.93
N VAL A 48 -15.94 12.33 -33.15
CA VAL A 48 -15.31 13.44 -32.41
C VAL A 48 -14.70 14.43 -33.39
N THR A 49 -15.07 15.71 -33.27
CA THR A 49 -14.46 16.78 -34.07
C THR A 49 -13.14 17.22 -33.45
N VAL A 50 -12.04 16.97 -34.16
CA VAL A 50 -10.69 17.35 -33.72
C VAL A 50 -10.25 18.63 -34.43
N ARG A 51 -9.95 19.68 -33.66
CA ARG A 51 -9.40 20.95 -34.16
C ARG A 51 -7.94 21.09 -33.74
N LEU A 52 -7.02 20.89 -34.68
CA LEU A 52 -5.59 21.13 -34.47
C LEU A 52 -5.26 22.64 -34.59
N ALA A 53 -4.06 23.02 -34.13
CA ALA A 53 -3.58 24.40 -34.17
C ALA A 53 -4.57 25.43 -33.58
N SER A 54 -5.34 25.01 -32.56
CA SER A 54 -6.33 25.83 -31.85
C SER A 54 -5.93 25.90 -30.38
N LYS A 55 -4.98 26.77 -30.03
CA LYS A 55 -4.41 26.80 -28.68
C LYS A 55 -5.38 27.50 -27.73
N VAL A 56 -5.81 26.82 -26.68
CA VAL A 56 -6.59 27.44 -25.60
C VAL A 56 -5.68 28.31 -24.74
N VAL A 57 -6.07 29.57 -24.51
CA VAL A 57 -5.31 30.55 -23.73
C VAL A 57 -5.99 30.97 -22.43
N SER A 58 -7.32 30.82 -22.34
CA SER A 58 -8.07 31.08 -21.11
C SER A 58 -9.35 30.24 -21.02
N TYR A 59 -9.85 30.11 -19.80
CA TYR A 59 -11.07 29.39 -19.45
C TYR A 59 -11.98 30.31 -18.65
N ASP A 60 -13.27 30.30 -18.96
CA ASP A 60 -14.31 30.98 -18.19
C ASP A 60 -15.18 29.92 -17.49
N VAL A 61 -15.28 30.03 -16.16
CA VAL A 61 -16.02 29.07 -15.32
C VAL A 61 -17.46 29.49 -15.07
N ASP A 62 -17.76 30.79 -15.17
CA ASP A 62 -19.09 31.35 -14.92
C ASP A 62 -19.96 31.19 -16.17
N GLU A 63 -19.35 31.40 -17.34
CA GLU A 63 -19.94 31.09 -18.64
C GLU A 63 -19.06 30.04 -19.34
N PRO A 64 -19.31 28.73 -19.12
CA PRO A 64 -18.41 27.65 -19.51
C PRO A 64 -17.93 27.74 -20.97
N SER A 65 -16.71 28.25 -21.12
CA SER A 65 -16.13 28.55 -22.42
C SER A 65 -14.61 28.57 -22.38
N ILE A 66 -14.03 28.42 -23.57
CA ILE A 66 -12.59 28.55 -23.81
C ILE A 66 -12.35 29.72 -24.76
N THR A 67 -11.25 30.45 -24.55
CA THR A 67 -10.75 31.42 -25.52
C THR A 67 -9.52 30.84 -26.21
N LEU A 68 -9.49 30.93 -27.53
CA LEU A 68 -8.36 30.49 -28.36
C LEU A 68 -7.35 31.64 -28.55
N ASP A 69 -6.17 31.31 -29.07
CA ASP A 69 -5.10 32.28 -29.33
C ASP A 69 -5.38 33.25 -30.48
N ASP A 70 -6.45 33.03 -31.24
CA ASP A 70 -7.02 33.96 -32.22
C ASP A 70 -8.14 34.86 -31.63
N ASP A 71 -8.26 34.89 -30.30
CA ASP A 71 -9.30 35.58 -29.51
C ASP A 71 -10.73 35.07 -29.73
N SER A 72 -10.93 34.01 -30.51
CA SER A 72 -12.26 33.41 -30.67
C SER A 72 -12.68 32.66 -29.40
N LYS A 73 -13.97 32.75 -29.06
CA LYS A 73 -14.57 32.04 -27.92
C LYS A 73 -15.37 30.84 -28.39
N VAL A 74 -15.25 29.72 -27.67
CA VAL A 74 -16.04 28.50 -27.88
C VAL A 74 -16.78 28.17 -26.60
N PHE A 75 -18.11 28.14 -26.67
CA PHE A 75 -18.99 27.81 -25.55
C PHE A 75 -19.30 26.32 -25.52
N ALA A 76 -19.39 25.74 -24.32
CA ALA A 76 -19.71 24.33 -24.12
C ALA A 76 -20.54 24.14 -22.85
N ASP A 77 -21.20 22.99 -22.71
CA ASP A 77 -21.88 22.65 -21.46
C ASP A 77 -20.90 22.19 -20.37
N LEU A 78 -19.78 21.59 -20.79
CA LEU A 78 -18.69 21.05 -19.98
C LEU A 78 -17.36 21.32 -20.69
N VAL A 79 -16.36 21.78 -19.96
CA VAL A 79 -14.98 21.89 -20.42
C VAL A 79 -14.11 20.88 -19.68
N VAL A 80 -13.44 20.02 -20.43
CA VAL A 80 -12.44 19.07 -19.90
C VAL A 80 -11.05 19.55 -20.30
N ALA A 81 -10.26 19.96 -19.33
CA ALA A 81 -8.90 20.41 -19.54
C ALA A 81 -7.89 19.27 -19.30
N ALA A 82 -7.40 18.70 -20.39
CA ALA A 82 -6.33 17.70 -20.42
C ALA A 82 -5.04 18.28 -21.03
N ASP A 83 -4.71 19.53 -20.69
CA ASP A 83 -3.61 20.35 -21.26
C ASP A 83 -2.23 20.05 -20.65
N GLY A 84 -2.12 18.98 -19.85
CA GLY A 84 -0.88 18.39 -19.40
C GLY A 84 -0.16 19.13 -18.28
N VAL A 85 1.10 18.77 -18.05
CA VAL A 85 1.89 19.23 -16.88
C VAL A 85 1.94 20.76 -16.75
N ASN A 86 2.00 21.50 -17.87
CA ASN A 86 2.03 22.97 -17.90
C ASN A 86 0.64 23.61 -17.99
N SER A 87 -0.38 22.91 -17.45
CA SER A 87 -1.78 23.33 -17.52
C SER A 87 -2.01 24.78 -17.11
N THR A 88 -2.77 25.48 -17.95
CA THR A 88 -3.30 26.83 -17.65
C THR A 88 -4.64 26.73 -16.93
N ALA A 89 -5.43 25.68 -17.20
CA ALA A 89 -6.69 25.40 -16.52
C ALA A 89 -6.51 25.14 -15.02
N ARG A 90 -5.40 24.49 -14.62
CA ARG A 90 -5.07 24.26 -13.21
C ARG A 90 -5.09 25.54 -12.38
N LYS A 91 -4.62 26.66 -12.94
CA LYS A 91 -4.61 27.97 -12.26
C LYS A 91 -6.03 28.50 -12.03
N VAL A 92 -6.91 28.26 -12.99
CA VAL A 92 -8.33 28.65 -12.94
C VAL A 92 -9.07 27.83 -11.88
N VAL A 93 -8.85 26.51 -11.84
CA VAL A 93 -9.48 25.61 -10.86
C VAL A 93 -9.05 25.90 -9.43
N LEU A 94 -7.76 26.15 -9.21
CA LEU A 94 -7.20 26.38 -7.87
C LEU A 94 -7.29 27.85 -7.42
N GLY A 95 -7.55 28.79 -8.33
CA GLY A 95 -7.52 30.23 -8.06
C GLY A 95 -6.10 30.80 -7.85
N ALA A 96 -5.07 29.97 -7.95
CA ALA A 96 -3.66 30.34 -7.82
C ALA A 96 -2.78 29.44 -8.69
N ASP A 97 -1.59 29.94 -9.03
CA ASP A 97 -0.62 29.15 -9.79
C ASP A 97 0.07 28.12 -8.88
N HIS A 98 -0.19 26.85 -9.14
CA HIS A 98 0.52 25.72 -8.52
C HIS A 98 1.30 24.98 -9.60
N PRO A 99 2.47 25.52 -10.02
CA PRO A 99 3.25 24.91 -11.07
C PRO A 99 3.85 23.57 -10.60
N PRO A 100 4.07 22.61 -11.51
CA PRO A 100 4.76 21.37 -11.19
C PRO A 100 6.16 21.67 -10.67
N GLN A 101 6.55 20.95 -9.64
CA GLN A 101 7.85 21.14 -9.02
C GLN A 101 8.90 20.31 -9.73
N ARG A 102 10.02 20.95 -10.04
CA ARG A 102 11.18 20.25 -10.57
C ARG A 102 11.76 19.36 -9.48
N THR A 103 11.96 18.09 -9.79
CA THR A 103 12.38 17.10 -8.77
C THR A 103 13.88 17.04 -8.53
N GLY A 104 14.67 17.84 -9.27
CA GLY A 104 16.13 17.75 -9.27
C GLY A 104 16.67 16.57 -10.09
N PHE A 105 15.82 15.93 -10.90
CA PHE A 105 16.18 14.85 -11.81
C PHE A 105 15.89 15.23 -13.27
N ALA A 106 16.67 14.65 -14.16
CA ALA A 106 16.42 14.62 -15.60
C ALA A 106 16.58 13.19 -16.13
N ALA A 107 15.96 12.92 -17.27
CA ALA A 107 16.11 11.65 -17.97
C ALA A 107 16.52 11.88 -19.42
N TYR A 108 17.56 11.17 -19.86
CA TYR A 108 17.81 10.98 -21.28
C TYR A 108 16.87 9.90 -21.82
N ARG A 109 16.26 10.16 -22.97
CA ARG A 109 15.48 9.19 -23.74
C ARG A 109 16.19 8.91 -25.03
N ALA A 110 16.37 7.62 -25.31
CA ALA A 110 17.06 7.13 -26.49
C ALA A 110 16.40 5.84 -26.98
N VAL A 111 16.62 5.54 -28.25
CA VAL A 111 16.26 4.28 -28.88
C VAL A 111 17.49 3.71 -29.55
N VAL A 112 17.72 2.41 -29.38
CA VAL A 112 18.76 1.66 -30.08
C VAL A 112 18.10 0.77 -31.13
N ASP A 113 18.72 0.69 -32.30
CA ASP A 113 18.33 -0.22 -33.37
C ASP A 113 18.59 -1.66 -32.95
N ILE A 114 17.57 -2.51 -33.08
CA ILE A 114 17.65 -3.91 -32.71
C ILE A 114 18.63 -4.69 -33.59
N ASP A 115 18.79 -4.32 -34.87
CA ASP A 115 19.70 -5.03 -35.78
C ASP A 115 21.16 -4.91 -35.31
N ARG A 116 21.53 -3.75 -34.74
CA ARG A 116 22.85 -3.53 -34.13
C ARG A 116 23.06 -4.38 -32.87
N MET A 117 22.03 -4.53 -32.06
CA MET A 117 22.07 -5.35 -30.86
C MET A 117 22.09 -6.85 -31.18
N GLN A 118 21.38 -7.29 -32.22
CA GLN A 118 21.41 -8.69 -32.67
C GLN A 118 22.80 -9.11 -33.15
N GLY A 119 23.56 -8.18 -33.75
CA GLY A 119 24.93 -8.43 -34.20
C GLY A 119 25.97 -8.54 -33.08
N ASP A 120 25.62 -8.26 -31.83
CA ASP A 120 26.54 -8.28 -30.70
C ASP A 120 26.15 -9.36 -29.67
N PRO A 121 26.93 -10.47 -29.59
CA PRO A 121 26.62 -11.61 -28.72
C PRO A 121 26.51 -11.28 -27.22
N GLU A 122 27.13 -10.18 -26.77
CA GLU A 122 27.12 -9.78 -25.35
C GLU A 122 25.79 -9.16 -24.93
N VAL A 123 24.97 -8.69 -25.88
CA VAL A 123 23.70 -8.00 -25.62
C VAL A 123 22.49 -8.63 -26.30
N SER A 124 22.69 -9.50 -27.30
CA SER A 124 21.61 -10.11 -28.10
C SER A 124 20.61 -10.91 -27.25
N TRP A 125 21.06 -11.52 -26.14
CA TRP A 125 20.21 -12.27 -25.22
C TRP A 125 19.08 -11.44 -24.58
N LEU A 126 19.23 -10.11 -24.49
CA LEU A 126 18.18 -9.19 -24.03
C LEU A 126 16.98 -9.12 -25.00
N LEU A 127 17.20 -9.51 -26.26
CA LEU A 127 16.19 -9.54 -27.31
C LEU A 127 15.49 -10.90 -27.39
N GLU A 128 16.19 -11.98 -27.04
CA GLU A 128 15.65 -13.35 -27.04
C GLU A 128 14.56 -13.54 -25.99
N LYS A 129 14.71 -12.89 -24.83
CA LYS A 129 13.72 -12.83 -23.76
C LYS A 129 13.39 -11.37 -23.44
N PRO A 130 12.54 -10.72 -24.26
CA PRO A 130 12.17 -9.34 -24.05
C PRO A 130 11.62 -9.13 -22.64
N ALA A 131 12.28 -8.27 -21.88
CA ALA A 131 11.92 -7.98 -20.49
C ALA A 131 12.09 -6.49 -20.21
N PHE A 132 11.42 -6.03 -19.15
CA PHE A 132 11.74 -4.76 -18.51
C PHE A 132 13.00 -4.93 -17.68
N ASN A 133 14.09 -4.34 -18.15
CA ASN A 133 15.33 -4.34 -17.41
C ASN A 133 15.54 -2.96 -16.79
N LEU A 134 15.73 -2.95 -15.48
CA LEU A 134 16.00 -1.76 -14.68
C LEU A 134 17.34 -1.95 -13.99
N TRP A 135 18.38 -1.27 -14.46
CA TRP A 135 19.64 -1.11 -13.73
C TRP A 135 19.48 0.05 -12.78
N SER A 136 19.65 -0.21 -11.50
CA SER A 136 19.56 0.83 -10.49
C SER A 136 20.82 0.92 -9.65
N LEU A 137 21.03 2.15 -9.17
CA LEU A 137 22.01 2.56 -8.16
C LEU A 137 23.35 2.99 -8.79
N LYS A 138 24.05 3.93 -8.18
CA LYS A 138 25.49 4.20 -8.27
C LYS A 138 25.79 4.95 -6.98
N LEU A 139 26.92 4.64 -6.35
CA LEU A 139 27.31 5.19 -5.04
C LEU A 139 26.96 6.69 -4.90
N GLY A 140 25.96 7.02 -4.06
CA GLY A 140 25.59 8.41 -3.74
C GLY A 140 24.96 9.23 -4.87
N ASP A 141 24.60 8.62 -5.99
CA ASP A 141 24.47 9.32 -7.26
C ASP A 141 23.05 9.31 -7.88
N ASN A 142 22.04 8.73 -7.20
CA ASN A 142 20.61 8.72 -7.56
C ASN A 142 20.32 8.54 -9.08
N ARG A 143 20.98 7.58 -9.72
CA ARG A 143 20.84 7.26 -11.15
C ARG A 143 20.18 5.90 -11.34
N HIS A 144 19.48 5.74 -12.47
CA HIS A 144 19.00 4.44 -12.94
C HIS A 144 18.82 4.44 -14.46
N VAL A 145 18.86 3.26 -15.06
CA VAL A 145 18.57 3.05 -16.47
C VAL A 145 17.50 1.99 -16.63
N MET A 146 16.43 2.34 -17.33
CA MET A 146 15.35 1.44 -17.70
C MET A 146 15.41 1.14 -19.19
N THR A 147 15.22 -0.12 -19.56
CA THR A 147 15.22 -0.56 -20.95
C THR A 147 14.14 -1.59 -21.21
N TYR A 148 13.56 -1.56 -22.41
CA TYR A 148 12.55 -2.50 -22.87
C TYR A 148 12.38 -2.43 -24.39
N VAL A 149 11.89 -3.51 -24.98
CA VAL A 149 11.63 -3.59 -26.41
C VAL A 149 10.26 -2.96 -26.73
N ILE A 150 10.20 -2.16 -27.80
CA ILE A 150 8.98 -1.54 -28.31
C ILE A 150 8.84 -1.72 -29.83
N GLY A 151 7.72 -1.25 -30.39
CA GLY A 151 7.51 -1.25 -31.84
C GLY A 151 7.45 -2.65 -32.44
N ALA A 152 6.87 -3.61 -31.71
CA ALA A 152 6.80 -5.03 -32.10
C ALA A 152 8.18 -5.67 -32.35
N GLY A 153 9.18 -5.36 -31.52
CA GLY A 153 10.50 -5.96 -31.65
C GLY A 153 11.43 -5.25 -32.62
N LYS A 154 11.13 -4.01 -33.02
CA LYS A 154 11.95 -3.24 -33.96
C LYS A 154 12.82 -2.17 -33.29
N SER A 155 12.63 -1.90 -32.01
CA SER A 155 13.32 -0.82 -31.33
C SER A 155 13.55 -1.16 -29.86
N PHE A 156 14.74 -0.85 -29.35
CA PHE A 156 15.10 -1.02 -27.95
C PHE A 156 15.10 0.34 -27.26
N ASN A 157 14.08 0.59 -26.43
CA ASN A 157 13.90 1.87 -25.75
C ASN A 157 14.76 1.95 -24.50
N MET A 158 15.34 3.12 -24.24
CA MET A 158 16.15 3.40 -23.06
C MET A 158 15.74 4.71 -22.40
N VAL A 159 15.60 4.68 -21.08
CA VAL A 159 15.37 5.85 -20.23
C VAL A 159 16.47 5.88 -19.18
N LEU A 160 17.33 6.89 -19.25
CA LEU A 160 18.51 7.03 -18.40
C LEU A 160 18.35 8.24 -17.49
N SER A 161 17.98 8.00 -16.24
CA SER A 161 17.70 9.04 -15.26
C SER A 161 18.95 9.39 -14.45
N HIS A 162 19.14 10.69 -14.21
CA HIS A 162 20.24 11.23 -13.43
C HIS A 162 19.84 12.50 -12.67
N PRO A 163 20.54 12.86 -11.58
CA PRO A 163 20.37 14.15 -10.93
C PRO A 163 20.72 15.29 -11.90
N ASP A 164 19.87 16.31 -11.93
CA ASP A 164 20.15 17.53 -12.69
C ASP A 164 19.36 18.73 -12.15
N SER A 165 20.09 19.77 -11.77
CA SER A 165 19.56 21.08 -11.36
C SER A 165 19.87 22.22 -12.36
N GLY A 166 20.53 21.95 -13.48
CA GLY A 166 20.90 22.93 -14.51
C GLY A 166 19.69 23.46 -15.29
N ASP A 167 19.84 24.58 -15.99
CA ASP A 167 18.73 25.18 -16.73
C ASP A 167 18.30 24.32 -17.94
N SER A 168 17.05 23.86 -17.95
CA SER A 168 16.51 23.03 -19.03
C SER A 168 16.32 23.78 -20.35
N SER A 169 16.32 25.13 -20.34
CA SER A 169 16.24 25.94 -21.56
C SER A 169 17.44 25.76 -22.49
N GLN A 170 18.58 25.31 -21.93
CA GLN A 170 19.83 25.12 -22.65
C GLN A 170 20.01 23.68 -23.15
N TRP A 171 19.09 22.77 -22.82
CA TRP A 171 19.24 21.35 -23.16
C TRP A 171 18.90 21.08 -24.61
N ASN A 172 19.53 20.06 -25.18
CA ASN A 172 19.33 19.59 -26.56
C ASN A 172 19.67 20.61 -27.65
N LEU A 173 20.26 21.77 -27.32
CA LEU A 173 20.75 22.75 -28.29
C LEU A 173 21.91 22.18 -29.14
N ASN A 174 22.75 21.34 -28.53
CA ASN A 174 23.80 20.60 -29.20
C ASN A 174 23.56 19.07 -28.99
N PRO A 175 23.11 18.35 -30.04
CA PRO A 175 22.87 16.91 -29.96
C PRO A 175 24.12 16.08 -29.62
N GLU A 176 25.30 16.45 -30.14
CA GLU A 176 26.55 15.72 -29.88
C GLU A 176 26.99 15.88 -28.43
N GLU A 177 26.89 17.08 -27.89
CA GLU A 177 27.16 17.36 -26.48
C GLU A 177 26.19 16.61 -25.57
N THR A 178 24.89 16.61 -25.92
CA THR A 178 23.86 15.88 -25.17
C THR A 178 24.17 14.38 -25.12
N LEU A 179 24.59 13.82 -26.25
CA LEU A 179 24.98 12.41 -26.37
C LEU A 179 26.24 12.10 -25.55
N GLN A 180 27.27 12.96 -25.62
CA GLN A 180 28.51 12.76 -24.87
C GLN A 180 28.28 12.91 -23.36
N ASN A 181 27.49 13.89 -22.93
CA ASN A 181 27.12 14.07 -21.52
C ASN A 181 26.38 12.84 -21.00
N MET A 182 25.39 12.33 -21.74
CA MET A 182 24.72 11.09 -21.39
C MET A 182 25.70 9.93 -21.24
N ARG A 183 26.64 9.74 -22.17
CA ARG A 183 27.66 8.67 -22.05
C ARG A 183 28.52 8.84 -20.80
N ASN A 184 28.90 10.08 -20.47
CA ASN A 184 29.72 10.38 -19.29
C ASN A 184 29.00 10.06 -17.97
N GLU A 185 27.69 10.35 -17.87
CA GLU A 185 26.87 10.08 -16.67
C GLU A 185 26.85 8.60 -16.27
N PHE A 186 26.97 7.71 -17.24
CA PHE A 186 26.89 6.26 -17.05
C PHE A 186 28.23 5.54 -17.30
N GLN A 187 29.35 6.27 -17.22
CA GLN A 187 30.68 5.66 -17.17
C GLN A 187 30.81 4.76 -15.93
N ASP A 188 31.52 3.64 -16.11
CA ASP A 188 31.79 2.61 -15.09
C ASP A 188 30.57 1.84 -14.57
N TRP A 189 29.45 1.89 -15.29
CA TRP A 189 28.33 0.97 -15.06
C TRP A 189 28.61 -0.39 -15.69
N ASP A 190 27.71 -1.35 -15.42
CA ASP A 190 27.69 -2.68 -16.01
C ASP A 190 28.18 -2.66 -17.48
N PRO A 191 29.23 -3.44 -17.82
CA PRO A 191 29.77 -3.52 -19.17
C PRO A 191 28.72 -3.80 -20.25
N VAL A 192 27.68 -4.59 -19.93
CA VAL A 192 26.58 -4.85 -20.88
C VAL A 192 25.78 -3.57 -21.12
N LEU A 193 25.43 -2.85 -20.06
CA LEU A 193 24.69 -1.59 -20.17
C LEU A 193 25.49 -0.51 -20.92
N THR A 194 26.76 -0.31 -20.56
CA THR A 194 27.61 0.70 -21.20
C THR A 194 27.86 0.40 -22.67
N ARG A 195 27.95 -0.87 -23.06
CA ARG A 195 27.99 -1.31 -24.46
C ARG A 195 26.73 -0.90 -25.23
N ILE A 196 25.54 -1.10 -24.66
CA ILE A 196 24.28 -0.67 -25.28
C ILE A 196 24.20 0.86 -25.37
N ILE A 197 24.63 1.59 -24.33
CA ILE A 197 24.71 3.05 -24.33
C ILE A 197 25.64 3.56 -25.45
N GLY A 198 26.71 2.83 -25.74
CA GLY A 198 27.60 3.10 -26.88
C GLY A 198 26.94 2.96 -28.25
N MET A 199 25.84 2.22 -28.35
CA MET A 199 25.06 2.06 -29.58
C MET A 199 24.04 3.18 -29.81
N ILE A 200 23.85 4.10 -28.86
CA ILE A 200 22.93 5.22 -29.02
C ILE A 200 23.54 6.28 -29.95
N ASP A 201 22.78 6.63 -31.00
CA ASP A 201 23.16 7.67 -31.97
C ASP A 201 22.55 9.04 -31.62
N LYS A 202 21.38 9.04 -30.96
CA LYS A 202 20.63 10.26 -30.60
C LYS A 202 19.97 10.09 -29.24
N ALA A 203 20.07 11.12 -28.42
CA ALA A 203 19.41 11.19 -27.12
C ALA A 203 18.75 12.55 -26.93
N LEU A 204 17.62 12.57 -26.23
CA LEU A 204 16.96 13.80 -25.79
C LEU A 204 16.91 13.81 -24.27
N LYS A 205 17.31 14.94 -23.67
CA LYS A 205 17.26 15.17 -22.23
C LYS A 205 15.97 15.88 -21.84
N TRP A 206 15.28 15.35 -20.84
CA TRP A 206 13.99 15.85 -20.35
C TRP A 206 14.02 16.06 -18.84
N PRO A 207 13.51 17.19 -18.33
CA PRO A 207 13.40 17.40 -16.90
C PRO A 207 12.27 16.53 -16.32
N LEU A 208 12.47 15.99 -15.12
CA LEU A 208 11.43 15.28 -14.40
C LEU A 208 10.73 16.24 -13.44
N PHE A 209 9.45 16.48 -13.72
CA PHE A 209 8.56 17.26 -12.88
C PHE A 209 7.64 16.34 -12.08
N SER A 210 7.26 16.78 -10.88
CA SER A 210 6.17 16.21 -10.11
C SER A 210 5.13 17.28 -9.89
N GLY A 211 3.86 16.97 -10.14
CA GLY A 211 2.76 17.83 -9.73
C GLY A 211 2.68 17.92 -8.21
N ALA A 212 2.17 19.05 -7.70
CA ALA A 212 1.69 19.11 -6.33
C ALA A 212 0.39 18.29 -6.21
N THR A 213 0.11 17.76 -5.03
CA THR A 213 -1.18 17.11 -4.77
C THR A 213 -2.30 18.13 -4.87
N MET A 214 -3.27 17.86 -5.75
CA MET A 214 -4.45 18.69 -5.94
C MET A 214 -5.65 18.01 -5.30
N ASN A 215 -6.28 18.69 -4.33
CA ASN A 215 -7.51 18.22 -3.68
C ASN A 215 -8.79 18.68 -4.38
N ARG A 216 -8.65 19.48 -5.44
CA ARG A 216 -9.75 20.01 -6.26
C ARG A 216 -9.34 19.98 -7.72
N TRP A 217 -10.16 19.36 -8.54
CA TRP A 217 -10.04 19.25 -9.99
C TRP A 217 -11.16 19.99 -10.72
N VAL A 218 -12.21 20.41 -10.01
CA VAL A 218 -13.42 21.01 -10.57
C VAL A 218 -13.57 22.48 -10.16
N SER A 219 -14.00 23.32 -11.09
CA SER A 219 -14.49 24.68 -10.83
C SER A 219 -15.61 25.01 -11.82
N GLY A 220 -16.84 25.20 -11.33
CA GLY A 220 -18.02 25.30 -12.20
C GLY A 220 -18.17 24.04 -13.08
N ASN A 221 -18.34 24.24 -14.38
CA ASN A 221 -18.36 23.15 -15.38
C ASN A 221 -17.00 22.95 -16.07
N LEU A 222 -15.89 23.27 -15.40
CA LEU A 222 -14.53 22.96 -15.83
C LEU A 222 -13.96 21.86 -14.93
N ILE A 223 -13.41 20.80 -15.53
CA ILE A 223 -12.65 19.75 -14.83
C ILE A 223 -11.26 19.58 -15.47
N VAL A 224 -10.21 19.43 -14.66
CA VAL A 224 -8.86 19.08 -15.12
C VAL A 224 -8.59 17.59 -14.95
N LEU A 225 -7.97 16.94 -15.95
CA LEU A 225 -7.64 15.50 -15.94
C LEU A 225 -6.20 15.23 -16.38
N GLY A 226 -5.71 14.02 -16.11
CA GLY A 226 -4.36 13.60 -16.48
C GLY A 226 -3.26 14.44 -15.81
N ASP A 227 -2.15 14.67 -16.50
CA ASP A 227 -1.01 15.45 -15.98
C ASP A 227 -1.39 16.89 -15.56
N ALA A 228 -2.51 17.44 -16.06
CA ALA A 228 -3.00 18.73 -15.60
C ALA A 228 -3.38 18.70 -14.12
N ALA A 229 -3.94 17.58 -13.65
CA ALA A 229 -4.42 17.36 -12.30
C ALA A 229 -3.43 16.61 -11.40
N HIS A 230 -2.70 15.63 -11.95
CA HIS A 230 -1.90 14.69 -11.14
C HIS A 230 -0.59 14.25 -11.80
N ALA A 231 0.10 15.16 -12.49
CA ALA A 231 1.45 14.89 -13.00
C ALA A 231 2.33 14.20 -11.95
N MET A 232 2.99 13.11 -12.34
CA MET A 232 3.71 12.24 -11.42
C MET A 232 5.05 11.80 -11.98
N LEU A 233 5.95 11.37 -11.09
CA LEU A 233 7.19 10.72 -11.50
C LEU A 233 6.89 9.39 -12.22
N PRO A 234 7.74 8.95 -13.16
CA PRO A 234 7.46 7.78 -13.99
C PRO A 234 7.82 6.44 -13.31
N TYR A 235 8.05 6.39 -12.00
CA TYR A 235 8.62 5.21 -11.34
C TYR A 235 7.62 4.07 -11.13
N MET A 236 6.31 4.32 -11.15
CA MET A 236 5.29 3.27 -11.25
C MET A 236 4.83 3.00 -12.69
N SER A 237 5.27 3.80 -13.67
CA SER A 237 4.81 3.74 -15.06
C SER A 237 3.28 3.89 -15.25
N GLN A 238 2.59 4.53 -14.29
CA GLN A 238 1.12 4.59 -14.26
C GLN A 238 0.51 5.90 -14.76
N GLY A 239 1.29 6.96 -15.05
CA GLY A 239 0.70 8.28 -15.39
C GLY A 239 -0.31 8.25 -16.55
N ALA A 240 0.02 7.52 -17.63
CA ALA A 240 -0.92 7.34 -18.75
C ALA A 240 -2.13 6.45 -18.39
N ALA A 241 -1.94 5.42 -17.56
CA ALA A 241 -3.01 4.55 -17.12
C ALA A 241 -4.01 5.32 -16.23
N ILE A 242 -3.54 6.15 -15.29
CA ILE A 242 -4.40 7.02 -14.48
C ILE A 242 -5.16 8.01 -15.37
N ALA A 243 -4.54 8.58 -16.41
CA ALA A 243 -5.25 9.46 -17.35
C ALA A 243 -6.35 8.72 -18.17
N VAL A 244 -6.14 7.44 -18.48
CA VAL A 244 -7.19 6.60 -19.11
C VAL A 244 -8.30 6.29 -18.10
N GLU A 245 -7.95 5.93 -16.86
CA GLU A 245 -8.90 5.74 -15.76
C GLU A 245 -9.75 7.00 -15.53
N ASP A 246 -9.17 8.20 -15.61
CA ASP A 246 -9.89 9.46 -15.50
C ASP A 246 -10.92 9.65 -16.61
N GLY A 247 -10.53 9.35 -17.87
CA GLY A 247 -11.41 9.47 -19.02
C GLY A 247 -12.63 8.57 -18.89
N ILE A 248 -12.43 7.30 -18.50
CA ILE A 248 -13.55 6.38 -18.29
C ILE A 248 -14.38 6.76 -17.05
N ALA A 249 -13.75 7.18 -15.95
CA ALA A 249 -14.45 7.60 -14.75
C ALA A 249 -15.36 8.81 -15.00
N LEU A 250 -14.86 9.82 -15.72
CA LEU A 250 -15.67 10.97 -16.11
C LEU A 250 -16.80 10.54 -17.05
N ALA A 251 -16.53 9.70 -18.05
CA ALA A 251 -17.56 9.19 -18.94
C ALA A 251 -18.66 8.43 -18.18
N ARG A 252 -18.31 7.61 -17.19
CA ARG A 252 -19.27 6.90 -16.33
C ARG A 252 -20.06 7.86 -15.44
N ALA A 253 -19.41 8.85 -14.85
CA ALA A 253 -20.08 9.89 -14.06
C ALA A 253 -21.12 10.66 -14.88
N LEU A 254 -20.82 10.95 -16.14
CA LEU A 254 -21.72 11.67 -17.04
C LEU A 254 -22.81 10.78 -17.66
N LYS A 255 -22.66 9.46 -17.65
CA LYS A 255 -23.56 8.53 -18.36
C LYS A 255 -25.03 8.63 -17.94
N ASN A 256 -25.29 8.95 -16.66
CA ASN A 256 -26.64 8.91 -16.08
C ASN A 256 -27.28 10.29 -15.90
N ILE A 257 -26.63 11.38 -16.35
CA ILE A 257 -27.19 12.73 -16.23
C ILE A 257 -28.47 12.85 -17.07
N GLN A 258 -29.48 13.56 -16.54
CA GLN A 258 -30.76 13.77 -17.22
C GLN A 258 -30.82 15.15 -17.87
N SER A 259 -30.03 16.09 -17.37
CA SER A 259 -30.00 17.48 -17.81
C SER A 259 -28.61 18.10 -17.62
N ARG A 260 -28.41 19.28 -18.19
CA ARG A 260 -27.17 20.08 -18.02
C ARG A 260 -26.95 20.49 -16.55
N GLU A 261 -28.03 20.59 -15.77
CA GLU A 261 -27.98 20.96 -14.35
C GLU A 261 -27.35 19.86 -13.48
N ASP A 262 -27.28 18.62 -13.99
CA ASP A 262 -26.67 17.48 -13.29
C ASP A 262 -25.14 17.42 -13.49
N ILE A 263 -24.57 18.20 -14.42
CA ILE A 263 -23.13 18.19 -14.72
C ILE A 263 -22.28 18.46 -13.47
N PRO A 264 -22.52 19.53 -12.69
CA PRO A 264 -21.73 19.79 -11.47
C PRO A 264 -21.72 18.60 -10.50
N HIS A 265 -22.84 17.90 -10.37
CA HIS A 265 -22.93 16.72 -9.51
C HIS A 265 -22.07 15.56 -10.05
N ALA A 266 -22.19 15.25 -11.35
CA ALA A 266 -21.34 14.24 -11.98
C ALA A 266 -19.84 14.54 -11.83
N LEU A 267 -19.44 15.80 -12.03
CA LEU A 267 -18.06 16.24 -11.83
C LEU A 267 -17.61 16.07 -10.38
N SER A 268 -18.46 16.37 -9.40
CA SER A 268 -18.15 16.19 -7.97
C SER A 268 -17.95 14.72 -7.59
N VAL A 269 -18.70 13.80 -8.21
CA VAL A 269 -18.52 12.35 -8.01
C VAL A 269 -17.18 11.91 -8.60
N CYS A 270 -16.90 12.33 -9.84
CA CYS A 270 -15.63 12.04 -10.50
C CYS A 270 -14.44 12.56 -9.68
N GLU A 271 -14.48 13.82 -9.23
CA GLU A 271 -13.43 14.43 -8.40
C GLU A 271 -13.20 13.62 -7.12
N ARG A 272 -14.27 13.32 -6.37
CA ARG A 272 -14.17 12.59 -5.09
C ARG A 272 -13.48 11.23 -5.25
N VAL A 273 -13.85 10.46 -6.27
CA VAL A 273 -13.29 9.13 -6.51
C VAL A 273 -11.86 9.20 -7.05
N ARG A 274 -11.59 10.14 -7.96
CA ARG A 274 -10.34 10.16 -8.72
C ARG A 274 -9.20 10.87 -8.00
N VAL A 275 -9.48 11.87 -7.17
CA VAL A 275 -8.46 12.60 -6.40
C VAL A 275 -7.67 11.64 -5.52
N ASP A 276 -8.34 10.83 -4.69
CA ASP A 276 -7.67 9.88 -3.78
C ASP A 276 -6.83 8.83 -4.54
N ARG A 277 -7.41 8.24 -5.60
CA ARG A 277 -6.73 7.25 -6.44
C ARG A 277 -5.47 7.82 -7.10
N ALA A 278 -5.56 9.00 -7.68
CA ALA A 278 -4.41 9.64 -8.34
C ALA A 278 -3.33 10.06 -7.34
N GLN A 279 -3.71 10.57 -6.15
CA GLN A 279 -2.77 10.94 -5.09
C GLN A 279 -2.00 9.72 -4.57
N LYS A 280 -2.69 8.61 -4.27
CA LYS A 280 -2.04 7.34 -3.90
C LYS A 280 -1.03 6.88 -4.94
N MET A 281 -1.34 7.05 -6.23
CA MET A 281 -0.40 6.71 -7.31
C MET A 281 0.81 7.65 -7.39
N GLN A 282 0.60 8.96 -7.19
CA GLN A 282 1.69 9.94 -7.10
C GLN A 282 2.65 9.58 -5.96
N GLU A 283 2.12 9.25 -4.79
CA GLU A 283 2.89 8.85 -3.61
C GLU A 283 3.62 7.53 -3.80
N ALA A 284 2.93 6.51 -4.32
CA ALA A 284 3.52 5.21 -4.63
C ALA A 284 4.70 5.37 -5.61
N SER A 285 4.52 6.17 -6.66
CA SER A 285 5.58 6.48 -7.61
C SER A 285 6.77 7.19 -6.95
N LEU A 286 6.51 8.19 -6.12
CA LEU A 286 7.58 8.88 -5.38
C LEU A 286 8.34 7.92 -4.45
N LEU A 287 7.65 7.05 -3.72
CA LEU A 287 8.25 6.04 -2.86
C LEU A 287 9.08 5.05 -3.67
N ASN A 288 8.58 4.59 -4.82
CA ASN A 288 9.28 3.62 -5.66
C ASN A 288 10.60 4.20 -6.17
N GLY A 289 10.61 5.49 -6.55
CA GLY A 289 11.83 6.22 -6.86
C GLY A 289 12.85 6.19 -5.73
N LYS A 290 12.42 6.51 -4.50
CA LYS A 290 13.31 6.47 -3.32
C LYS A 290 13.90 5.08 -3.08
N LEU A 291 13.09 4.02 -3.24
CA LEU A 291 13.52 2.64 -3.08
C LEU A 291 14.54 2.24 -4.17
N TRP A 292 14.35 2.70 -5.41
CA TRP A 292 15.29 2.45 -6.51
C TRP A 292 16.63 3.16 -6.31
N HIS A 293 16.65 4.28 -5.57
CA HIS A 293 17.83 5.15 -5.44
C HIS A 293 18.52 5.09 -4.07
N PHE A 294 18.30 4.05 -3.25
CA PHE A 294 19.09 3.88 -2.01
C PHE A 294 20.60 3.89 -2.30
N ALA A 295 21.38 4.69 -1.57
CA ALA A 295 22.83 4.61 -1.70
C ALA A 295 23.34 3.21 -1.32
N ASP A 296 24.43 2.78 -1.97
CA ASP A 296 25.10 1.53 -1.64
C ASP A 296 25.47 1.49 -0.15
N GLY A 297 24.97 0.49 0.56
CA GLY A 297 25.03 0.47 2.02
C GLY A 297 24.03 -0.51 2.63
N PRO A 298 23.87 -0.49 3.97
CA PRO A 298 23.01 -1.43 4.68
C PRO A 298 21.56 -1.44 4.19
N ARG A 299 20.96 -0.26 3.92
CA ARG A 299 19.57 -0.16 3.44
C ARG A 299 19.38 -0.76 2.05
N GLN A 300 20.33 -0.52 1.15
CA GLN A 300 20.31 -1.11 -0.18
C GLN A 300 20.49 -2.63 -0.12
N ARG A 301 21.40 -3.14 0.72
CA ARG A 301 21.57 -4.59 0.90
C ARG A 301 20.32 -5.26 1.46
N ALA A 302 19.71 -4.70 2.51
CA ALA A 302 18.46 -5.20 3.06
C ALA A 302 17.33 -5.22 2.01
N ARG A 303 17.25 -4.18 1.17
CA ARG A 303 16.30 -4.12 0.05
C ARG A 303 16.56 -5.26 -0.94
N ASP A 304 17.79 -5.43 -1.40
CA ASP A 304 18.17 -6.48 -2.35
C ASP A 304 17.94 -7.89 -1.78
N GLU A 305 18.28 -8.13 -0.51
CA GLU A 305 18.04 -9.39 0.20
C GLU A 305 16.55 -9.72 0.30
N ALA A 306 15.71 -8.72 0.59
CA ALA A 306 14.25 -8.89 0.66
C ALA A 306 13.60 -9.13 -0.72
N MET A 307 14.27 -8.79 -1.83
CA MET A 307 13.82 -9.10 -3.20
C MET A 307 14.36 -10.43 -3.73
N GLU A 308 15.27 -11.10 -3.01
CA GLU A 308 15.86 -12.38 -3.44
C GLU A 308 14.81 -13.47 -3.74
N PRO A 309 13.72 -13.64 -2.95
CA PRO A 309 12.70 -14.65 -3.23
C PRO A 309 12.09 -14.52 -4.63
N GLU A 310 11.95 -13.30 -5.16
CA GLU A 310 11.49 -13.05 -6.52
C GLU A 310 12.40 -13.68 -7.57
N VAL A 311 13.70 -13.55 -7.37
CA VAL A 311 14.75 -14.04 -8.27
C VAL A 311 14.85 -15.56 -8.17
N ALA A 312 14.75 -16.11 -6.95
CA ALA A 312 14.73 -17.55 -6.70
C ALA A 312 13.41 -18.22 -7.10
N GLY A 313 12.37 -17.44 -7.42
CA GLY A 313 11.04 -17.94 -7.74
C GLY A 313 10.32 -18.59 -6.55
N ARG A 314 10.70 -18.19 -5.32
CA ARG A 314 10.07 -18.66 -4.08
C ARG A 314 8.82 -17.82 -3.76
N PRO A 315 7.82 -18.36 -3.07
CA PRO A 315 6.68 -17.57 -2.58
C PRO A 315 7.14 -16.46 -1.63
N PHE A 316 6.48 -15.30 -1.69
CA PHE A 316 6.66 -14.18 -0.77
C PHE A 316 5.32 -13.45 -0.59
N SER A 317 5.08 -12.92 0.60
CA SER A 317 3.89 -12.13 0.94
C SER A 317 4.12 -10.62 0.86
N PHE A 318 5.38 -10.20 0.74
CA PHE A 318 5.81 -8.81 0.68
C PHE A 318 7.04 -8.67 -0.22
N SER A 319 7.16 -7.54 -0.91
CA SER A 319 8.39 -7.18 -1.61
C SER A 319 8.69 -5.67 -1.55
N PRO A 320 9.96 -5.25 -1.37
CA PRO A 320 10.35 -3.86 -1.61
C PRO A 320 10.24 -3.40 -3.07
N ASN A 321 10.18 -4.34 -4.02
CA ASN A 321 9.86 -4.06 -5.42
C ASN A 321 8.34 -3.89 -5.53
N GLN A 322 7.87 -2.64 -5.57
CA GLN A 322 6.44 -2.34 -5.67
C GLN A 322 5.74 -2.98 -6.88
N TRP A 323 6.49 -3.34 -7.93
CA TRP A 323 5.91 -4.07 -9.06
C TRP A 323 5.67 -5.55 -8.78
N SER A 324 6.39 -6.15 -7.82
CA SER A 324 6.23 -7.54 -7.38
C SER A 324 5.38 -7.67 -6.11
N ASP A 325 5.34 -6.65 -5.27
CA ASP A 325 4.64 -6.67 -3.98
C ASP A 325 3.15 -7.03 -4.14
N PRO A 326 2.64 -8.12 -3.52
CA PRO A 326 1.28 -8.58 -3.74
C PRO A 326 0.20 -7.55 -3.36
N ALA A 327 0.40 -6.85 -2.23
CA ALA A 327 -0.51 -5.80 -1.80
C ALA A 327 -0.52 -4.65 -2.81
N THR A 328 0.67 -4.23 -3.26
CA THR A 328 0.82 -3.17 -4.25
C THR A 328 0.19 -3.52 -5.60
N GLN A 329 0.43 -4.73 -6.09
CA GLN A 329 -0.18 -5.20 -7.32
C GLN A 329 -1.70 -5.21 -7.23
N MET A 330 -2.25 -5.69 -6.12
CA MET A 330 -3.70 -5.77 -5.93
C MET A 330 -4.35 -4.39 -6.00
N TRP A 331 -3.92 -3.42 -5.21
CA TRP A 331 -4.55 -2.09 -5.25
C TRP A 331 -4.23 -1.31 -6.53
N CYS A 332 -3.08 -1.58 -7.18
CA CYS A 332 -2.66 -0.87 -8.38
C CYS A 332 -3.39 -1.36 -9.63
N TYR A 333 -3.44 -2.67 -9.84
CA TYR A 333 -3.85 -3.29 -11.10
C TYR A 333 -5.24 -3.93 -11.08
N SER A 334 -5.82 -4.20 -9.91
CA SER A 334 -7.22 -4.66 -9.81
C SER A 334 -8.24 -3.53 -9.69
N TYR A 335 -7.76 -2.27 -9.66
CA TYR A 335 -8.63 -1.10 -9.54
C TYR A 335 -9.51 -0.92 -10.78
N ASP A 336 -10.83 -0.92 -10.56
CA ASP A 336 -11.85 -0.70 -11.60
C ASP A 336 -12.49 0.68 -11.41
N ALA A 337 -12.06 1.63 -12.25
CA ALA A 337 -12.54 3.01 -12.23
C ALA A 337 -14.05 3.12 -12.49
N GLU A 338 -14.62 2.24 -13.32
CA GLU A 338 -16.06 2.25 -13.61
C GLU A 338 -16.85 1.83 -12.38
N ARG A 339 -16.41 0.74 -11.73
CA ARG A 339 -17.04 0.22 -10.52
C ARG A 339 -16.98 1.21 -9.36
N GLU A 340 -15.85 1.88 -9.16
CA GLU A 340 -15.73 2.87 -8.08
C GLU A 340 -16.64 4.09 -8.30
N ILE A 341 -16.82 4.51 -9.56
CA ILE A 341 -17.78 5.57 -9.90
C ILE A 341 -19.22 5.08 -9.72
N ASP A 342 -19.54 3.88 -10.20
CA ASP A 342 -20.89 3.30 -10.08
C ASP A 342 -21.32 3.10 -8.62
N ARG A 343 -20.39 2.93 -7.68
CA ARG A 343 -20.67 2.90 -6.22
C ARG A 343 -21.14 4.25 -5.66
N GLU A 344 -20.69 5.33 -6.27
CA GLU A 344 -20.94 6.70 -5.81
C GLU A 344 -22.12 7.37 -6.54
N ILE A 345 -22.54 6.83 -7.70
CA ILE A 345 -23.71 7.30 -8.43
C ILE A 345 -24.94 6.53 -7.93
N PRO A 346 -25.91 7.18 -7.26
CA PRO A 346 -27.15 6.52 -6.89
C PRO A 346 -27.96 6.12 -8.13
N ALA A 347 -28.56 4.93 -8.12
CA ALA A 347 -29.46 4.50 -9.18
C ALA A 347 -30.80 5.27 -9.07
N SER A 348 -31.03 6.23 -9.97
CA SER A 348 -32.27 7.01 -10.16
C SER A 348 -32.54 8.18 -9.19
N PRO A 349 -33.11 9.32 -9.68
CA PRO A 349 -33.49 10.46 -8.84
C PRO A 349 -34.53 10.17 -7.74
N LEU A 350 -35.21 9.02 -7.79
CA LEU A 350 -36.26 8.63 -6.84
C LEU A 350 -35.71 8.01 -5.54
N GLN A 351 -34.41 7.70 -5.46
CA GLN A 351 -33.76 7.15 -4.25
C GLN A 351 -33.12 8.20 -3.33
N ARG A 352 -33.51 9.48 -3.44
CA ARG A 352 -33.12 10.51 -2.45
C ARG A 352 -33.68 10.23 -1.04
N ASN A 353 -34.63 9.30 -0.90
CA ASN A 353 -35.12 8.79 0.37
C ASN A 353 -35.32 7.28 0.25
N ALA A 354 -34.78 6.53 1.22
CA ALA A 354 -34.83 5.08 1.39
C ALA A 354 -33.67 4.28 0.79
N SER A 355 -32.95 3.66 1.72
CA SER A 355 -32.02 2.56 1.57
C SER A 355 -32.54 1.40 0.69
N THR A 356 -31.56 0.59 0.25
CA THR A 356 -31.66 -0.81 -0.20
C THR A 356 -32.27 -1.10 -1.59
N ILE A 357 -31.42 -1.55 -2.54
CA ILE A 357 -31.41 -2.87 -3.25
C ILE A 357 -30.58 -2.77 -4.55
N ALA A 358 -29.58 -3.66 -4.70
CA ALA A 358 -28.67 -3.78 -5.86
C ALA A 358 -29.24 -4.72 -6.96
N PRO A 359 -28.86 -4.56 -8.25
CA PRO A 359 -29.30 -5.44 -9.34
C PRO A 359 -28.46 -6.72 -9.48
N ASN A 360 -29.10 -7.79 -9.98
CA ASN A 360 -28.67 -9.19 -10.03
C ASN A 360 -27.25 -9.44 -10.59
N ILE A 361 -26.28 -9.50 -9.66
CA ILE A 361 -25.12 -10.38 -9.75
C ILE A 361 -25.65 -11.81 -9.73
N THR A 362 -25.21 -12.72 -10.60
CA THR A 362 -25.52 -14.15 -10.44
C THR A 362 -24.53 -14.71 -9.43
N PRO A 363 -24.87 -14.81 -8.13
CA PRO A 363 -23.92 -15.21 -7.11
C PRO A 363 -23.88 -16.72 -7.12
N PHE A 364 -22.69 -17.32 -7.14
CA PHE A 364 -22.60 -18.71 -6.73
C PHE A 364 -22.37 -18.71 -5.23
N THR A 365 -23.42 -19.06 -4.50
CA THR A 365 -23.39 -19.04 -3.04
C THR A 365 -23.00 -20.41 -2.52
N ILE A 366 -21.83 -20.49 -1.89
CA ILE A 366 -21.42 -21.64 -1.11
C ILE A 366 -22.17 -21.58 0.22
N LYS A 367 -22.91 -22.66 0.52
CA LYS A 367 -23.61 -22.80 1.79
C LYS A 367 -22.69 -23.50 2.77
N VAL A 368 -22.22 -22.75 3.75
CA VAL A 368 -21.43 -23.26 4.88
C VAL A 368 -22.40 -23.47 6.02
N GLN A 369 -22.49 -24.70 6.53
CA GLN A 369 -23.39 -25.05 7.63
C GLN A 369 -22.67 -24.87 8.95
N GLY A 370 -22.47 -23.62 9.35
CA GLY A 370 -21.82 -23.20 10.59
C GLY A 370 -20.40 -23.75 10.86
N PRO A 371 -19.59 -23.06 11.67
CA PRO A 371 -18.23 -23.51 12.03
C PRO A 371 -18.19 -24.79 12.90
N HIS A 372 -19.33 -25.31 13.33
CA HIS A 372 -19.44 -26.45 14.25
C HIS A 372 -19.54 -27.81 13.55
N ARG A 373 -19.55 -27.86 12.22
CA ARG A 373 -19.57 -29.11 11.43
C ARG A 373 -18.31 -29.36 10.60
N GLU A 374 -17.29 -28.51 10.72
CA GLU A 374 -16.02 -28.60 9.94
C GLU A 374 -15.30 -29.95 10.08
N SER A 375 -15.46 -30.65 11.20
CA SER A 375 -14.84 -31.96 11.44
C SER A 375 -15.64 -33.16 10.90
N GLU A 376 -16.85 -32.94 10.38
CA GLU A 376 -17.63 -33.99 9.73
C GLU A 376 -17.11 -34.18 8.29
N GLU A 377 -16.56 -35.36 7.99
CA GLU A 377 -16.01 -35.70 6.67
C GLU A 377 -17.04 -35.51 5.52
N SER A 378 -18.33 -35.68 5.85
CA SER A 378 -19.45 -35.40 4.95
C SER A 378 -19.63 -33.91 4.64
N HIS A 379 -19.29 -33.01 5.57
CA HIS A 379 -19.37 -31.57 5.38
C HIS A 379 -18.24 -31.07 4.48
N GLN A 380 -17.01 -31.58 4.70
CA GLN A 380 -15.86 -31.26 3.85
C GLN A 380 -16.07 -31.72 2.40
N GLN A 381 -16.58 -32.94 2.20
CA GLN A 381 -16.90 -33.43 0.86
C GLN A 381 -18.02 -32.60 0.21
N HIS A 382 -19.03 -32.18 0.98
CA HIS A 382 -20.13 -31.34 0.48
C HIS A 382 -19.66 -29.93 0.08
N LEU A 383 -18.71 -29.33 0.80
CA LEU A 383 -18.09 -28.07 0.43
C LEU A 383 -17.22 -28.22 -0.83
N GLN A 384 -16.45 -29.30 -0.93
CA GLN A 384 -15.67 -29.60 -2.13
C GLN A 384 -16.58 -29.78 -3.35
N ASP A 385 -17.68 -30.51 -3.24
CA ASP A 385 -18.62 -30.71 -4.35
C ASP A 385 -19.30 -29.40 -4.79
N GLN A 386 -19.59 -28.50 -3.83
CA GLN A 386 -20.08 -27.14 -4.13
C GLN A 386 -19.03 -26.31 -4.86
N ILE A 387 -17.75 -26.38 -4.46
CA ILE A 387 -16.65 -25.66 -5.12
C ILE A 387 -16.43 -26.17 -6.56
N HIS A 388 -16.48 -27.49 -6.77
CA HIS A 388 -16.31 -28.07 -8.11
C HIS A 388 -17.49 -27.82 -9.05
N SER A 389 -18.66 -27.43 -8.52
CA SER A 389 -19.86 -27.11 -9.30
C SER A 389 -20.04 -25.62 -9.60
N ILE A 390 -19.09 -24.76 -9.19
CA ILE A 390 -19.09 -23.33 -9.48
C ILE A 390 -19.01 -23.11 -11.01
N PRO A 391 -19.99 -22.42 -11.62
CA PRO A 391 -19.93 -22.02 -13.02
C PRO A 391 -18.75 -21.08 -13.25
N ARG A 392 -18.03 -21.24 -14.37
CA ARG A 392 -16.84 -20.41 -14.69
C ARG A 392 -17.14 -18.92 -14.87
N ASP A 393 -18.41 -18.56 -15.03
CA ASP A 393 -18.94 -17.20 -15.17
C ASP A 393 -19.49 -16.62 -13.85
N ALA A 394 -19.33 -17.31 -12.72
CA ALA A 394 -19.68 -16.79 -11.40
C ALA A 394 -18.77 -15.60 -11.03
N MET A 395 -19.30 -14.38 -11.11
CA MET A 395 -18.55 -13.14 -10.87
C MET A 395 -18.37 -12.79 -9.40
N VAL A 396 -19.17 -13.40 -8.51
CA VAL A 396 -19.10 -13.22 -7.07
C VAL A 396 -19.37 -14.56 -6.39
N LEU A 397 -18.41 -14.98 -5.57
CA LEU A 397 -18.61 -16.04 -4.60
C LEU A 397 -19.33 -15.44 -3.39
N GLY A 398 -20.56 -15.86 -3.14
CA GLY A 398 -21.22 -15.60 -1.87
C GLY A 398 -20.88 -16.72 -0.90
N ILE A 399 -20.60 -16.39 0.36
CA ILE A 399 -20.62 -17.38 1.43
C ILE A 399 -21.88 -17.06 2.24
N GLU A 400 -22.89 -17.90 2.10
CA GLU A 400 -24.06 -17.84 2.96
C GLU A 400 -23.80 -18.80 4.10
N GLU A 401 -23.21 -18.26 5.15
CA GLU A 401 -23.29 -18.85 6.48
C GLU A 401 -24.69 -18.59 7.01
N ASP A 402 -25.25 -19.57 7.71
CA ASP A 402 -26.49 -19.48 8.47
C ASP A 402 -26.41 -18.51 9.68
N THR A 403 -25.38 -17.64 9.70
CA THR A 403 -25.16 -16.58 10.69
C THR A 403 -25.61 -15.22 10.13
N PRO A 404 -26.71 -14.62 10.61
CA PRO A 404 -27.28 -13.40 10.02
C PRO A 404 -26.42 -12.14 10.18
N SER A 405 -26.22 -11.40 9.08
CA SER A 405 -25.23 -10.32 8.90
C SER A 405 -25.75 -8.87 8.95
N SER A 406 -26.88 -8.58 9.63
CA SER A 406 -27.47 -7.21 9.65
C SER A 406 -27.57 -6.55 11.03
N ARG A 407 -26.56 -6.65 11.89
CA ARG A 407 -26.54 -5.91 13.16
C ARG A 407 -25.32 -5.01 13.26
N SER A 408 -25.54 -3.79 13.77
CA SER A 408 -24.48 -2.95 14.34
C SER A 408 -23.55 -3.83 15.18
N ILE A 409 -22.27 -3.89 14.82
CA ILE A 409 -21.27 -4.69 15.55
C ILE A 409 -21.14 -4.06 16.93
N ASN A 410 -21.83 -4.65 17.92
CA ASN A 410 -21.80 -4.24 19.32
C ASN A 410 -20.78 -5.09 20.09
N LEU A 411 -19.59 -5.27 19.49
CA LEU A 411 -18.54 -6.10 20.03
C LEU A 411 -17.77 -5.31 21.10
N GLU A 412 -18.36 -5.20 22.28
CA GLU A 412 -17.75 -4.51 23.43
C GLU A 412 -16.70 -5.37 24.14
N THR A 413 -16.64 -6.67 23.85
CA THR A 413 -15.69 -7.64 24.43
C THR A 413 -15.03 -8.45 23.33
N LEU A 414 -13.70 -8.47 23.32
CA LEU A 414 -12.89 -9.26 22.41
C LEU A 414 -11.91 -10.11 23.21
N GLU A 415 -11.87 -11.40 22.92
CA GLU A 415 -10.90 -12.33 23.46
C GLU A 415 -10.17 -13.03 22.30
N ILE A 416 -8.85 -13.04 22.32
CA ILE A 416 -7.99 -13.69 21.32
C ILE A 416 -7.04 -14.62 22.08
N LEU A 417 -7.16 -15.93 21.82
CA LEU A 417 -6.54 -17.00 22.61
C LEU A 417 -5.70 -17.95 21.73
N GLU A 418 -4.86 -17.40 20.86
CA GLU A 418 -4.06 -18.13 19.85
C GLU A 418 -2.57 -17.70 19.85
N ASP A 419 -1.74 -18.45 19.13
CA ASP A 419 -0.26 -18.27 19.08
C ASP A 419 0.20 -17.03 18.28
N ASP A 420 -0.72 -16.33 17.60
CA ASP A 420 -0.52 -15.08 16.86
C ASP A 420 -1.53 -13.99 17.29
N ALA A 421 -1.93 -14.02 18.57
CA ALA A 421 -3.04 -13.21 19.06
C ALA A 421 -2.80 -11.69 18.92
N VAL A 422 -1.54 -11.23 18.96
CA VAL A 422 -1.23 -9.80 18.82
C VAL A 422 -1.27 -9.38 17.35
N ASP A 423 -0.71 -10.18 16.44
CA ASP A 423 -0.80 -9.96 14.99
C ASP A 423 -2.26 -10.00 14.53
N THR A 424 -3.05 -10.94 15.06
CA THR A 424 -4.50 -11.02 14.82
C THR A 424 -5.21 -9.74 15.27
N LEU A 425 -4.92 -9.21 16.46
CA LEU A 425 -5.49 -7.93 16.90
C LEU A 425 -5.09 -6.78 15.97
N ILE A 426 -3.84 -6.74 15.50
CA ILE A 426 -3.36 -5.68 14.60
C ILE A 426 -4.08 -5.78 13.25
N GLY A 427 -4.20 -6.99 12.69
CA GLY A 427 -4.93 -7.25 11.46
C GLY A 427 -6.42 -6.89 11.56
N MET A 428 -7.08 -7.30 12.65
CA MET A 428 -8.47 -6.93 12.92
C MET A 428 -8.65 -5.42 13.06
N SER A 429 -7.72 -4.74 13.74
CA SER A 429 -7.76 -3.28 13.92
C SER A 429 -7.56 -2.54 12.60
N ALA A 430 -6.78 -3.09 11.67
CA ALA A 430 -6.61 -2.53 10.33
C ALA A 430 -7.85 -2.76 9.45
N ALA A 431 -8.47 -3.94 9.52
CA ALA A 431 -9.65 -4.29 8.74
C ALA A 431 -10.95 -3.64 9.27
N LEU A 432 -11.03 -3.45 10.59
CA LEU A 432 -12.18 -2.90 11.30
C LEU A 432 -11.74 -1.74 12.22
N PRO A 433 -11.43 -0.54 11.68
CA PRO A 433 -10.88 0.56 12.49
C PRO A 433 -11.74 0.99 13.68
N HIS A 434 -13.06 0.85 13.56
CA HIS A 434 -14.03 1.16 14.62
C HIS A 434 -13.95 0.19 15.82
N LEU A 435 -13.31 -0.98 15.67
CA LEU A 435 -13.09 -1.94 16.75
C LEU A 435 -12.35 -1.30 17.94
N ILE A 436 -11.36 -0.45 17.65
CA ILE A 436 -10.56 0.26 18.66
C ILE A 436 -11.44 1.21 19.50
N GLU A 437 -12.49 1.76 18.90
CA GLU A 437 -13.37 2.74 19.52
C GLU A 437 -14.48 2.09 20.36
N ILE A 438 -14.94 0.88 20.00
CA ILE A 438 -16.11 0.25 20.65
C ILE A 438 -15.74 -0.73 21.79
N LEU A 439 -14.49 -1.22 21.84
CA LEU A 439 -14.09 -2.22 22.81
C LEU A 439 -14.02 -1.66 24.24
N LYS A 440 -14.69 -2.35 25.16
CA LYS A 440 -14.62 -2.11 26.61
C LYS A 440 -13.81 -3.17 27.33
N THR A 441 -13.75 -4.39 26.79
CA THR A 441 -13.00 -5.52 27.35
C THR A 441 -12.13 -6.15 26.28
N LEU A 442 -10.84 -6.31 26.58
CA LEU A 442 -9.87 -6.96 25.71
C LEU A 442 -9.08 -8.01 26.51
N HIS A 443 -9.09 -9.24 26.01
CA HIS A 443 -8.29 -10.34 26.52
C HIS A 443 -7.37 -10.83 25.40
N ILE A 444 -6.05 -10.75 25.62
CA ILE A 444 -5.05 -11.30 24.72
C ILE A 444 -4.25 -12.33 25.48
N ARG A 445 -4.11 -13.52 24.88
CA ARG A 445 -3.17 -14.53 25.30
C ARG A 445 -2.24 -14.85 24.15
N SER A 446 -0.99 -14.43 24.28
CA SER A 446 0.12 -14.77 23.38
C SER A 446 1.30 -15.21 24.22
N THR A 447 1.22 -16.43 24.76
CA THR A 447 2.29 -17.00 25.61
C THR A 447 3.23 -17.92 24.82
N HIS A 448 2.87 -18.28 23.59
CA HIS A 448 3.67 -19.05 22.65
C HIS A 448 3.45 -18.47 21.25
N GLY A 449 4.48 -18.47 20.38
CA GLY A 449 4.27 -18.33 18.94
C GLY A 449 4.57 -16.98 18.27
N LEU A 450 4.03 -16.86 17.05
CA LEU A 450 4.56 -16.25 15.82
C LEU A 450 4.27 -14.74 15.66
N ASP A 451 3.92 -14.05 16.74
CA ASP A 451 3.64 -12.61 16.70
C ASP A 451 4.85 -11.81 16.18
N PHE A 452 4.56 -10.72 15.47
CA PHE A 452 5.53 -9.79 14.89
C PHE A 452 6.44 -10.38 13.81
N GLN A 453 6.01 -11.44 13.14
CA GLN A 453 6.74 -11.99 11.99
C GLN A 453 6.78 -11.04 10.79
N PHE A 454 5.70 -10.31 10.57
CA PHE A 454 5.50 -9.44 9.41
C PHE A 454 5.06 -8.03 9.78
N ILE A 455 4.79 -7.78 11.06
CA ILE A 455 4.21 -6.55 11.58
C ILE A 455 5.14 -6.00 12.67
N ALA A 456 5.33 -4.68 12.70
CA ALA A 456 6.21 -4.05 13.67
C ALA A 456 5.65 -4.11 15.10
N GLU A 457 6.50 -4.45 16.07
CA GLU A 457 6.14 -4.52 17.50
C GLU A 457 5.47 -3.25 18.02
N ASP A 458 5.92 -2.07 17.59
CA ASP A 458 5.35 -0.78 17.99
C ASP A 458 3.87 -0.60 17.63
N ALA A 459 3.35 -1.33 16.64
CA ALA A 459 1.95 -1.26 16.26
C ALA A 459 1.02 -1.64 17.42
N PHE A 460 1.40 -2.64 18.22
CA PHE A 460 0.59 -3.09 19.35
C PHE A 460 0.48 -2.01 20.44
N ARG A 461 1.58 -1.31 20.76
CA ARG A 461 1.56 -0.15 21.68
C ARG A 461 0.67 0.98 21.18
N GLU A 462 0.75 1.30 19.89
CA GLU A 462 -0.06 2.37 19.31
C GLU A 462 -1.56 2.03 19.30
N ILE A 463 -1.91 0.76 19.11
CA ILE A 463 -3.30 0.29 19.22
C ILE A 463 -3.79 0.43 20.66
N LEU A 464 -3.06 -0.10 21.65
CA LEU A 464 -3.45 0.00 23.06
C LEU A 464 -3.66 1.44 23.51
N ARG A 465 -2.78 2.36 23.08
CA ARG A 465 -2.86 3.79 23.40
C ARG A 465 -4.13 4.46 22.87
N ARG A 466 -4.69 3.96 21.77
CA ARG A 466 -5.89 4.51 21.09
C ARG A 466 -7.20 3.92 21.60
N MET A 467 -7.16 2.86 22.41
CA MET A 467 -8.35 2.21 22.97
C MET A 467 -8.90 3.01 24.16
N GLU A 468 -9.43 4.21 23.89
CA GLU A 468 -9.88 5.15 24.92
C GLU A 468 -11.08 4.64 25.72
N ASN A 469 -11.92 3.78 25.14
CA ASN A 469 -13.10 3.23 25.82
C ASN A 469 -12.83 1.92 26.58
N LEU A 470 -11.58 1.44 26.56
CA LEU A 470 -11.22 0.17 27.20
C LEU A 470 -11.21 0.30 28.72
N GLN A 471 -12.01 -0.53 29.37
CA GLN A 471 -12.19 -0.57 30.82
C GLN A 471 -11.51 -1.79 31.44
N THR A 472 -11.52 -2.93 30.73
CA THR A 472 -10.90 -4.17 31.19
C THR A 472 -9.86 -4.64 30.20
N LEU A 473 -8.62 -4.80 30.67
CA LEU A 473 -7.52 -5.35 29.88
C LEU A 473 -6.91 -6.55 30.60
N ARG A 474 -6.92 -7.69 29.93
CA ARG A 474 -6.24 -8.91 30.36
C ARG A 474 -5.17 -9.28 29.33
N LEU A 475 -3.92 -9.24 29.75
CA LEU A 475 -2.77 -9.55 28.91
C LEU A 475 -1.98 -10.71 29.53
N SER A 476 -1.90 -11.81 28.79
CA SER A 476 -0.99 -12.91 29.09
C SER A 476 0.01 -12.99 27.94
N VAL A 477 1.21 -12.45 28.14
CA VAL A 477 2.21 -12.30 27.07
C VAL A 477 3.54 -12.94 27.46
N GLY A 478 4.07 -13.75 26.55
CA GLY A 478 5.35 -14.44 26.70
C GLY A 478 6.55 -13.60 26.30
N GLU A 479 7.71 -14.25 26.14
CA GLU A 479 8.89 -13.61 25.55
C GLU A 479 8.86 -13.61 24.01
N ILE A 480 7.84 -12.99 23.44
CA ILE A 480 7.55 -12.93 21.99
C ILE A 480 8.07 -11.68 21.30
N PHE A 481 8.68 -10.74 22.04
CA PHE A 481 9.16 -9.45 21.53
C PHE A 481 10.67 -9.52 21.29
N ASN A 482 11.14 -9.01 20.14
CA ASN A 482 12.56 -8.95 19.79
C ASN A 482 13.29 -7.87 20.59
N ASP A 483 12.63 -6.75 20.88
CA ASP A 483 13.20 -5.70 21.71
C ASP A 483 13.05 -6.07 23.20
N SER A 484 14.17 -6.32 23.88
CA SER A 484 14.21 -6.66 25.31
C SER A 484 13.71 -5.53 26.22
N SER A 485 13.65 -4.29 25.72
CA SER A 485 13.07 -3.16 26.43
C SER A 485 11.54 -3.07 26.30
N TYR A 486 10.94 -3.90 25.43
CA TYR A 486 9.54 -3.78 25.06
C TYR A 486 8.58 -4.03 26.22
N LEU A 487 8.62 -5.23 26.80
CA LEU A 487 7.79 -5.60 27.96
C LEU A 487 8.07 -4.74 29.21
N PRO A 488 9.33 -4.44 29.57
CA PRO A 488 9.62 -3.55 30.69
C PRO A 488 8.97 -2.17 30.59
N THR A 489 8.83 -1.63 29.37
CA THR A 489 8.27 -0.28 29.16
C THR A 489 6.80 -0.27 28.73
N LEU A 490 6.14 -1.43 28.63
CA LEU A 490 4.75 -1.56 28.19
C LEU A 490 3.76 -0.74 29.03
N HIS A 491 4.02 -0.60 30.34
CA HIS A 491 3.19 0.19 31.24
C HIS A 491 2.90 1.60 30.71
N LYS A 492 3.85 2.24 30.00
CA LYS A 492 3.71 3.60 29.44
C LYS A 492 2.61 3.76 28.39
N TYR A 493 2.13 2.64 27.84
CA TYR A 493 1.20 2.60 26.72
C TYR A 493 -0.17 2.04 27.12
N LEU A 494 -0.37 1.71 28.40
CA LEU A 494 -1.66 1.23 28.89
C LEU A 494 -2.70 2.37 28.82
N PRO A 495 -3.91 2.11 28.29
CA PRO A 495 -4.94 3.13 28.22
C PRO A 495 -5.36 3.60 29.62
N PRO A 496 -5.57 4.92 29.82
CA PRO A 496 -5.78 5.50 31.16
C PRO A 496 -7.15 5.18 31.77
N ASN A 497 -8.12 4.72 30.97
CA ASN A 497 -9.50 4.48 31.39
C ASN A 497 -9.76 3.08 31.97
N LEU A 498 -8.71 2.28 32.15
CA LEU A 498 -8.82 0.95 32.75
C LEU A 498 -9.33 1.01 34.19
N THR A 499 -10.41 0.28 34.45
CA THR A 499 -10.93 -0.02 35.80
C THR A 499 -10.46 -1.38 36.30
N SER A 500 -10.14 -2.29 35.39
CA SER A 500 -9.60 -3.63 35.68
C SER A 500 -8.39 -3.96 34.79
N PHE A 501 -7.26 -4.31 35.41
CA PHE A 501 -6.04 -4.69 34.70
C PHE A 501 -5.46 -6.00 35.22
N TYR A 502 -5.31 -6.97 34.32
CA TYR A 502 -4.77 -8.29 34.64
C TYR A 502 -3.57 -8.57 33.74
N PHE A 503 -2.41 -8.78 34.33
CA PHE A 503 -1.17 -9.05 33.61
C PHE A 503 -0.57 -10.38 34.06
N ARG A 504 -0.20 -11.21 33.09
CA ARG A 504 0.61 -12.42 33.25
C ARG A 504 1.78 -12.36 32.28
N GLY A 505 3.01 -12.48 32.79
CA GLY A 505 4.21 -12.32 31.99
C GLY A 505 5.35 -13.28 32.36
N PRO A 506 6.50 -13.18 31.67
CA PRO A 506 7.64 -14.04 31.92
C PRO A 506 8.39 -13.66 33.20
N VAL A 507 8.95 -14.66 33.89
CA VAL A 507 9.75 -14.44 35.11
C VAL A 507 11.01 -13.60 34.85
N SER A 508 11.55 -13.62 33.63
CA SER A 508 12.68 -12.78 33.22
C SER A 508 12.41 -11.28 33.33
N LEU A 509 11.13 -10.86 33.28
CA LEU A 509 10.74 -9.46 33.39
C LEU A 509 11.20 -8.83 34.72
N CYS A 510 11.21 -9.59 35.82
CA CYS A 510 11.67 -9.08 37.11
C CYS A 510 13.20 -8.91 37.21
N GLN A 511 13.95 -9.42 36.22
CA GLN A 511 15.40 -9.29 36.11
C GLN A 511 15.82 -8.12 35.20
N SER A 512 14.86 -7.48 34.52
CA SER A 512 15.12 -6.32 33.67
C SER A 512 15.66 -5.14 34.49
N GLU A 513 16.63 -4.40 33.93
CA GLU A 513 17.14 -3.15 34.51
C GLU A 513 16.03 -2.09 34.67
N HIS A 514 14.97 -2.19 33.87
CA HIS A 514 13.81 -1.30 33.90
C HIS A 514 12.66 -1.81 34.78
N TRP A 515 12.81 -2.93 35.49
CA TRP A 515 11.74 -3.48 36.31
C TRP A 515 11.20 -2.47 37.33
N ALA A 516 12.07 -1.65 37.94
CA ALA A 516 11.70 -0.65 38.92
C ALA A 516 10.69 0.39 38.39
N ASP A 517 10.61 0.58 37.07
CA ASP A 517 9.66 1.51 36.45
C ASP A 517 8.20 1.07 36.66
N TRP A 518 7.92 -0.24 36.75
CA TRP A 518 6.58 -0.76 36.99
C TRP A 518 6.00 -0.34 38.36
N PRO A 519 6.62 -0.69 39.50
CA PRO A 519 6.12 -0.23 40.80
C PRO A 519 6.15 1.30 40.91
N ASN A 520 7.15 1.99 40.35
CA ASN A 520 7.20 3.46 40.33
C ASN A 520 6.00 4.07 39.56
N ALA A 521 5.60 3.47 38.44
CA ALA A 521 4.41 3.90 37.71
C ALA A 521 3.15 3.75 38.58
N PHE A 522 2.98 2.61 39.27
CA PHE A 522 1.84 2.40 40.17
C PHE A 522 1.81 3.35 41.37
N GLU A 523 2.94 3.86 41.85
CA GLU A 523 2.98 4.91 42.87
C GLU A 523 2.39 6.25 42.38
N SER A 524 2.47 6.54 41.07
CA SER A 524 1.98 7.78 40.51
C SER A 524 0.44 7.82 40.45
N PRO A 525 -0.24 8.80 41.07
CA PRO A 525 -1.69 8.93 40.99
C PRO A 525 -2.22 9.17 39.57
N GLY A 526 -1.38 9.69 38.67
CA GLY A 526 -1.72 9.92 37.26
C GLY A 526 -1.63 8.68 36.38
N PHE A 527 -1.02 7.61 36.88
CA PHE A 527 -0.92 6.34 36.16
C PHE A 527 -2.13 5.48 36.46
N LEU A 528 -2.91 5.11 35.43
CA LEU A 528 -4.18 4.37 35.55
C LEU A 528 -5.08 4.94 36.68
N PRO A 529 -5.55 6.19 36.55
CA PRO A 529 -6.24 6.91 37.61
C PRO A 529 -7.56 6.25 38.05
N ASN A 530 -8.20 5.49 37.15
CA ASN A 530 -9.51 4.86 37.37
C ASN A 530 -9.41 3.39 37.79
N LEU A 531 -8.20 2.88 38.04
CA LEU A 531 -7.99 1.45 38.31
C LEU A 531 -8.56 1.05 39.67
N GLU A 532 -9.52 0.13 39.67
CA GLU A 532 -10.18 -0.36 40.89
C GLU A 532 -9.69 -1.76 41.27
N THR A 533 -9.44 -2.60 40.27
CA THR A 533 -9.05 -4.01 40.45
C THR A 533 -7.84 -4.35 39.61
N MET A 534 -6.92 -5.14 40.16
CA MET A 534 -5.81 -5.68 39.36
C MET A 534 -5.34 -7.07 39.78
N GLY A 535 -4.70 -7.77 38.85
CA GLY A 535 -3.89 -8.96 39.12
C GLY A 535 -2.58 -8.90 38.32
N PHE A 536 -1.46 -9.29 38.92
CA PHE A 536 -0.14 -9.15 38.29
C PHE A 536 0.77 -10.33 38.63
N VAL A 537 0.99 -11.24 37.68
CA VAL A 537 1.75 -12.48 37.91
C VAL A 537 2.88 -12.60 36.91
N LEU A 538 4.04 -13.05 37.40
CA LEU A 538 5.18 -13.42 36.58
C LEU A 538 5.49 -14.89 36.87
N ASP A 539 5.09 -15.76 35.96
CA ASP A 539 5.20 -17.22 36.11
C ASP A 539 5.50 -17.95 34.79
N LEU A 540 5.53 -17.25 33.65
CA LEU A 540 5.90 -17.86 32.37
C LEU A 540 7.43 -18.03 32.29
N GLN A 541 7.89 -19.19 31.84
CA GLN A 541 9.30 -19.52 31.64
C GLN A 541 9.45 -20.38 30.39
N TYR A 542 10.56 -20.22 29.68
CA TYR A 542 10.85 -20.92 28.43
C TYR A 542 12.20 -21.65 28.48
N GLU A 543 12.36 -22.69 27.65
CA GLU A 543 13.62 -23.43 27.52
C GLU A 543 14.76 -22.56 26.91
N PRO A 544 15.98 -22.56 27.49
CA PRO A 544 17.07 -21.64 27.09
C PRO A 544 17.62 -21.78 25.66
N ASP A 545 17.42 -22.92 25.00
CA ASP A 545 18.08 -23.28 23.73
C ASP A 545 17.10 -23.47 22.55
N THR A 546 15.86 -23.00 22.71
CA THR A 546 14.91 -22.94 21.61
C THR A 546 15.03 -21.57 20.94
N GLY A 547 15.23 -21.53 19.62
CA GLY A 547 15.29 -20.26 18.88
C GLY A 547 14.05 -19.40 19.13
N PHE A 548 14.11 -18.11 18.78
CA PHE A 548 13.02 -17.15 19.02
C PHE A 548 11.62 -17.64 18.59
N LYS A 549 11.56 -18.52 17.57
CA LYS A 549 10.33 -19.07 16.98
C LYS A 549 9.80 -20.35 17.65
N ASP A 550 10.60 -21.05 18.45
CA ASP A 550 10.29 -22.39 18.98
C ASP A 550 10.28 -22.42 20.53
N LYS A 551 10.02 -21.28 21.18
CA LYS A 551 10.03 -21.16 22.64
C LYS A 551 9.02 -22.10 23.29
N THR A 552 9.53 -23.13 23.96
CA THR A 552 8.72 -24.11 24.68
C THR A 552 8.60 -23.71 26.15
N GLU A 553 7.37 -23.58 26.67
CA GLU A 553 7.12 -23.29 28.09
C GLU A 553 7.68 -24.41 28.98
N CYS A 554 8.36 -24.05 30.05
CA CYS A 554 8.89 -25.00 31.04
C CYS A 554 8.72 -24.48 32.47
N CYS A 555 8.98 -25.35 33.46
CA CYS A 555 8.87 -24.95 34.87
C CYS A 555 9.97 -23.96 35.25
N ALA A 556 9.58 -22.82 35.83
CA ALA A 556 10.53 -21.86 36.39
C ALA A 556 11.36 -22.49 37.53
N PRO A 557 12.69 -22.28 37.54
CA PRO A 557 13.53 -22.54 38.69
C PRO A 557 12.96 -21.86 39.95
N GLU A 558 13.02 -22.55 41.09
CA GLU A 558 12.35 -22.13 42.33
C GLU A 558 12.87 -20.78 42.85
N ASP A 559 14.17 -20.53 42.70
CA ASP A 559 14.82 -19.27 43.03
C ASP A 559 14.35 -18.10 42.16
N LEU A 560 14.20 -18.30 40.84
CA LEU A 560 13.64 -17.32 39.91
C LEU A 560 12.18 -17.05 40.22
N LEU A 561 11.40 -18.09 40.49
CA LEU A 561 10.00 -17.97 40.86
C LEU A 561 9.81 -17.19 42.17
N HIS A 562 10.68 -17.42 43.17
CA HIS A 562 10.70 -16.64 44.40
C HIS A 562 11.09 -15.17 44.16
N ALA A 563 12.02 -14.90 43.24
CA ALA A 563 12.37 -13.53 42.87
C ALA A 563 11.20 -12.81 42.19
N ALA A 564 10.55 -13.46 41.22
CA ALA A 564 9.36 -12.97 40.55
C ALA A 564 8.22 -12.67 41.53
N ARG A 565 7.98 -13.55 42.51
CA ARG A 565 7.01 -13.31 43.60
C ARG A 565 7.32 -12.06 44.40
N ARG A 566 8.57 -11.89 44.86
CA ARG A 566 8.98 -10.70 45.62
C ARG A 566 8.81 -9.43 44.78
N ALA A 567 9.10 -9.51 43.49
CA ALA A 567 8.93 -8.40 42.56
C ALA A 567 7.45 -8.00 42.41
N CYS A 568 6.56 -8.97 42.17
CA CYS A 568 5.11 -8.73 42.12
C CYS A 568 4.57 -8.12 43.43
N GLU A 569 5.09 -8.52 44.58
CA GLU A 569 4.63 -7.97 45.87
C GLU A 569 4.88 -6.46 45.97
N LEU A 570 5.98 -5.93 45.41
CA LEU A 570 6.23 -4.49 45.36
C LEU A 570 5.14 -3.76 44.55
N VAL A 571 4.72 -4.33 43.42
CA VAL A 571 3.61 -3.81 42.62
C VAL A 571 2.30 -3.86 43.42
N TYR A 572 2.05 -4.93 44.15
CA TYR A 572 0.85 -5.04 44.99
C TYR A 572 0.85 -4.08 46.19
N GLU A 573 1.98 -3.85 46.83
CA GLU A 573 2.09 -2.86 47.91
C GLU A 573 1.80 -1.45 47.42
N THR A 574 2.34 -1.05 46.26
CA THR A 574 2.05 0.25 45.64
C THR A 574 0.58 0.39 45.25
N ALA A 575 -0.01 -0.65 44.66
CA ALA A 575 -1.41 -0.67 44.28
C ALA A 575 -2.35 -0.59 45.50
N ARG A 576 -2.07 -1.36 46.57
CA ARG A 576 -2.85 -1.32 47.81
C ARG A 576 -2.77 0.05 48.49
N ARG A 577 -1.63 0.75 48.43
CA ARG A 577 -1.51 2.14 48.91
C ARG A 577 -2.45 3.11 48.18
N ARG A 578 -2.84 2.81 46.94
CA ARG A 578 -3.85 3.55 46.15
C ARG A 578 -5.28 3.00 46.30
N ASN A 579 -5.53 2.11 47.25
CA ASN A 579 -6.81 1.42 47.47
C ASN A 579 -7.28 0.56 46.29
N ILE A 580 -6.35 0.09 45.45
CA ILE A 580 -6.67 -0.82 44.34
C ILE A 580 -6.80 -2.24 44.89
N GLN A 581 -7.89 -2.93 44.53
CA GLN A 581 -8.15 -4.30 44.97
C GLN A 581 -7.29 -5.29 44.17
N VAL A 582 -6.32 -5.91 44.84
CA VAL A 582 -5.54 -7.01 44.27
C VAL A 582 -6.38 -8.29 44.28
N LYS A 583 -6.65 -8.85 43.10
CA LYS A 583 -7.41 -10.10 42.91
C LYS A 583 -6.55 -11.16 42.23
N LYS A 584 -6.92 -12.43 42.44
CA LYS A 584 -6.33 -13.54 41.67
C LYS A 584 -6.66 -13.35 40.19
N LEU A 585 -5.72 -13.72 39.31
CA LEU A 585 -5.98 -13.81 37.88
C LEU A 585 -7.22 -14.69 37.64
N PRO A 586 -8.19 -14.25 36.82
CA PRO A 586 -9.34 -15.08 36.49
C PRO A 586 -8.91 -16.38 35.80
N ASN A 587 -9.63 -17.48 36.01
CA ASN A 587 -9.32 -18.74 35.31
C ASN A 587 -9.45 -18.55 33.79
N GLU A 588 -8.63 -19.27 33.01
CA GLU A 588 -8.74 -19.26 31.55
C GLU A 588 -9.82 -20.25 31.09
N PRO A 589 -10.58 -19.97 30.00
CA PRO A 589 -11.80 -20.71 29.67
C PRO A 589 -11.60 -22.16 29.17
N THR A 590 -10.38 -22.58 28.83
CA THR A 590 -10.15 -23.86 28.14
C THR A 590 -9.53 -24.93 29.04
N SER A 591 -10.09 -26.15 28.97
CA SER A 591 -9.69 -27.35 29.72
C SER A 591 -8.34 -27.95 29.32
N HIS A 592 -7.71 -27.41 28.28
CA HIS A 592 -6.37 -27.81 27.80
C HIS A 592 -5.22 -27.04 28.48
N LEU A 593 -5.54 -26.10 29.36
CA LEU A 593 -4.57 -25.25 30.04
C LEU A 593 -4.37 -25.72 31.48
N ARG A 594 -3.31 -26.50 31.67
CA ARG A 594 -2.80 -26.77 33.02
C ARG A 594 -1.92 -25.61 33.46
N PRO A 595 -1.84 -25.29 34.76
CA PRO A 595 -0.76 -24.46 35.27
C PRO A 595 0.57 -25.09 34.83
N VAL A 596 1.42 -24.31 34.17
CA VAL A 596 2.81 -24.72 33.87
C VAL A 596 3.54 -25.04 35.18
N ASP A 597 3.16 -24.34 36.25
CA ASP A 597 3.58 -24.59 37.61
C ASP A 597 2.38 -24.54 38.59
N HIS A 598 2.17 -25.62 39.32
CA HIS A 598 1.08 -25.79 40.29
C HIS A 598 1.34 -25.09 41.63
N ARG A 599 2.52 -24.48 41.82
CA ARG A 599 2.93 -23.83 43.07
C ARG A 599 2.31 -22.43 43.25
N TRP A 600 1.61 -21.87 42.27
CA TRP A 600 1.08 -20.49 42.24
C TRP A 600 -0.44 -20.37 42.42
#